data_AF-A0A6G0VZG5-F1
#
_entry.id   AF-A0A6G0VZG5-F1
#
_cell.length_a   1.000
_cell.length_b   1.000
_cell.length_c   1.000
_cell.angle_alpha   90.00
_cell.angle_beta   90.00
_cell.angle_gamma   90.00
#
_symmetry.space_group_name_H-M   'P 1'
#
loop_
_entity.id
_entity.type
_entity.pdbx_description
1 polymer ?
#
loop_
_entity_poly.entity_id
_entity_poly.type
_entity_poly.pdbx_seq_one_letter_code
_entity_poly.pdbx_strand_id
1 'polypeptide(L)'
;MYKRPGKLSDLLPKPYPNEEAARYANGGAYPPDLTYITQARIDGENYIFSLLTGYMDPPAGVSLAENQHYNPYFPGGAIGMAQALYDEIIEYSDGTPATQSQCAKDVITFLKWCAEPEHDTRKLFAMKAFTVLGVLNLVVWYLHRHYWSVLKNRKILQSPLFKK
;
A
#
# COMPACT_ATOMS: atom_id res chain seq x y z
N MET A 1 5.73 -9.06 38.35
CA MET A 1 6.25 -8.95 36.97
C MET A 1 7.55 -8.15 37.03
N TYR A 2 8.62 -8.54 36.33
CA TYR A 2 9.87 -7.77 36.27
C TYR A 2 10.13 -7.30 34.83
N LYS A 3 10.77 -6.14 34.66
CA LYS A 3 11.18 -5.63 33.34
C LYS A 3 12.51 -6.27 32.95
N ARG A 4 12.65 -6.63 31.68
CA ARG A 4 13.90 -7.15 31.09
C ARG A 4 14.25 -6.36 29.83
N PRO A 5 15.54 -6.32 29.43
CA PRO A 5 15.91 -5.81 28.11
C PRO A 5 15.24 -6.63 26.99
N GLY A 6 14.92 -5.93 25.90
CA GLY A 6 14.30 -6.51 24.71
C GLY A 6 15.24 -7.48 23.99
N LYS A 7 14.65 -8.42 23.26
CA LYS A 7 15.33 -9.39 22.39
C LYS A 7 14.72 -9.34 20.99
N LEU A 8 15.40 -9.91 20.00
CA LEU A 8 14.96 -9.91 18.60
C LEU A 8 13.61 -10.58 18.35
N SER A 9 13.19 -11.50 19.23
CA SER A 9 11.89 -12.17 19.16
C SER A 9 10.73 -11.35 19.74
N ASP A 10 11.02 -10.23 20.42
CA ASP A 10 9.98 -9.38 21.01
C ASP A 10 9.37 -8.47 19.95
N LEU A 11 8.07 -8.21 20.07
CA LEU A 11 7.36 -7.25 19.23
C LEU A 11 7.74 -5.81 19.59
N LEU A 12 7.45 -4.88 18.69
CA LEU A 12 7.54 -3.45 18.99
C LEU A 12 6.63 -3.12 20.19
N PRO A 13 7.14 -2.35 21.18
CA PRO A 13 6.37 -2.01 22.37
C PRO A 13 5.21 -1.08 22.01
N LYS A 14 4.05 -1.32 22.62
CA LYS A 14 2.89 -0.43 22.47
C LYS A 14 3.13 0.88 23.24
N PRO A 15 2.76 2.05 22.67
CA PRO A 15 2.91 3.34 23.34
C PRO A 15 1.93 3.50 24.52
N TYR A 16 0.76 2.87 24.42
CA TYR A 16 -0.29 2.91 25.44
C TYR A 16 -0.68 1.49 25.86
N PRO A 17 -1.10 1.30 27.13
CA PRO A 17 -1.51 -0.02 27.63
C PRO A 17 -2.83 -0.51 27.02
N ASN A 18 -3.74 0.41 26.69
CA ASN A 18 -5.06 0.14 26.13
C ASN A 18 -5.58 1.34 25.31
N GLU A 19 -6.74 1.17 24.69
CA GLU A 19 -7.38 2.18 23.84
C GLU A 19 -7.85 3.39 24.66
N GLU A 20 -8.36 3.19 25.87
CA GLU A 20 -8.87 4.28 26.72
C GLU A 20 -7.73 5.22 27.13
N ALA A 21 -6.56 4.69 27.47
CA ALA A 21 -5.38 5.50 27.77
C ALA A 21 -4.90 6.27 26.53
N ALA A 22 -4.95 5.65 25.36
CA ALA A 22 -4.60 6.32 24.10
C ALA A 22 -5.56 7.48 23.78
N ARG A 23 -6.87 7.27 23.93
CA ARG A 23 -7.89 8.31 23.73
C ARG A 23 -7.74 9.45 24.73
N TYR A 24 -7.54 9.12 26.00
CA TYR A 24 -7.33 10.12 27.04
C TYR A 24 -6.12 11.02 26.73
N ALA A 25 -5.00 10.42 26.29
CA ALA A 25 -3.79 11.15 25.95
C ALA A 25 -3.90 12.01 24.67
N ASN A 26 -4.83 11.70 23.76
CA ASN A 26 -4.96 12.34 22.44
C ASN A 26 -6.32 13.06 22.26
N GLY A 27 -6.88 13.62 23.35
CA GLY A 27 -8.10 14.44 23.25
C GLY A 27 -9.34 13.70 22.76
N GLY A 28 -9.46 12.40 23.06
CA GLY A 28 -10.55 11.52 22.64
C GLY A 28 -10.30 10.77 21.33
N ALA A 29 -9.32 11.20 20.52
CA ALA A 29 -8.93 10.51 19.29
C ALA A 29 -8.10 9.26 19.59
N TYR A 30 -8.29 8.19 18.81
CA TYR A 30 -7.49 6.97 18.92
C TYR A 30 -6.51 6.89 17.76
N PRO A 31 -5.19 6.97 18.01
CA PRO A 31 -4.18 6.71 16.99
C PRO A 31 -4.30 5.27 16.47
N PRO A 32 -4.53 5.07 15.16
CA PRO A 32 -4.67 3.72 14.61
C PRO A 32 -3.32 2.98 14.64
N ASP A 33 -3.39 1.65 14.72
CA ASP A 33 -2.20 0.82 14.54
C ASP A 33 -1.64 0.97 13.11
N LEU A 34 -0.32 1.14 13.00
CA LEU A 34 0.33 1.47 11.74
C LEU A 34 0.79 0.25 10.94
N THR A 35 0.67 -0.97 11.47
CA THR A 35 1.20 -2.20 10.82
C THR A 35 0.64 -2.38 9.41
N TYR A 36 -0.66 -2.15 9.22
CA TYR A 36 -1.35 -2.33 7.93
C TYR A 36 -1.90 -1.02 7.34
N ILE A 37 -1.45 0.14 7.81
CA ILE A 37 -2.09 1.42 7.48
C ILE A 37 -2.05 1.76 5.98
N THR A 38 -0.99 1.34 5.28
CA THR A 38 -0.83 1.52 3.82
C THR A 38 -1.80 0.67 3.00
N GLN A 39 -2.34 -0.41 3.56
CA GLN A 39 -3.37 -1.24 2.93
C GLN A 39 -4.78 -0.94 3.44
N ALA A 40 -4.89 -0.42 4.67
CA ALA A 40 -6.16 -0.09 5.32
C ALA A 40 -6.73 1.27 4.88
N ARG A 41 -6.05 2.00 4.01
CA ARG A 41 -6.49 3.29 3.46
C ARG A 41 -6.54 3.24 1.94
N ILE A 42 -7.54 3.91 1.38
CA ILE A 42 -7.68 4.05 -0.06
C ILE A 42 -6.47 4.83 -0.58
N ASP A 43 -5.89 4.38 -1.69
CA ASP A 43 -4.67 4.95 -2.30
C ASP A 43 -3.40 4.84 -1.44
N GLY A 44 -3.47 4.15 -0.29
CA GLY A 44 -2.35 3.64 0.49
C GLY A 44 -1.20 4.64 0.74
N GLU A 45 -0.05 4.37 0.13
CA GLU A 45 1.18 5.15 0.26
C GLU A 45 0.99 6.61 -0.18
N ASN A 46 0.26 6.84 -1.27
CA ASN A 46 0.02 8.18 -1.81
C ASN A 46 -0.84 9.01 -0.85
N TYR A 47 -1.86 8.37 -0.27
CA TYR A 47 -2.71 8.99 0.74
C TYR A 47 -1.90 9.41 1.96
N ILE A 48 -1.06 8.52 2.49
CA ILE A 48 -0.27 8.80 3.69
C ILE A 48 0.78 9.88 3.40
N PHE A 49 1.40 9.88 2.22
CA PHE A 49 2.37 10.90 1.82
C PHE A 49 1.72 12.27 1.81
N SER A 50 0.61 12.37 1.08
CA SER A 50 -0.16 13.61 0.97
C SER A 50 -0.68 14.07 2.34
N LEU A 51 -1.10 13.14 3.20
CA LEU A 51 -1.52 13.45 4.57
C LEU A 51 -0.37 14.06 5.38
N LEU A 52 0.82 13.47 5.36
CA LEU A 52 1.95 13.93 6.19
C LEU A 52 2.56 15.24 5.69
N THR A 53 2.54 15.51 4.39
CA THR A 53 3.11 16.74 3.80
C THR A 53 2.06 17.82 3.52
N GLY A 54 0.77 17.52 3.68
CA GLY A 54 -0.34 18.38 3.25
C GLY A 54 -0.94 19.27 4.34
N TYR A 55 -0.31 19.40 5.50
CA TYR A 55 -0.77 20.31 6.55
C TYR A 55 -0.71 21.76 6.07
N MET A 56 -1.82 22.48 6.22
CA MET A 56 -1.94 23.88 5.81
C MET A 56 -3.01 24.61 6.64
N ASP A 57 -3.03 25.93 6.54
CA ASP A 57 -4.06 26.73 7.21
C ASP A 57 -5.46 26.44 6.64
N PRO A 58 -6.51 26.46 7.49
CA PRO A 58 -7.87 26.26 7.05
C PRO A 58 -8.31 27.36 6.08
N PRO A 59 -9.04 27.02 4.99
CA PRO A 59 -9.56 28.02 4.08
C PRO A 59 -10.62 28.88 4.79
N ALA A 60 -10.88 30.06 4.24
CA ALA A 60 -11.84 31.01 4.80
C ALA A 60 -13.22 30.34 5.02
N GLY A 61 -13.76 30.48 6.23
CA GLY A 61 -15.06 29.92 6.61
C GLY A 61 -15.03 28.54 7.26
N VAL A 62 -13.87 27.88 7.36
CA VAL A 62 -13.73 26.62 8.09
C VAL A 62 -13.27 26.90 9.52
N SER A 63 -14.12 26.55 10.49
CA SER A 63 -13.75 26.52 11.91
C SER A 63 -13.47 25.08 12.35
N LEU A 64 -12.35 24.89 13.05
CA LEU A 64 -11.95 23.60 13.61
C LEU A 64 -12.35 23.53 15.09
N ALA A 65 -12.63 22.33 15.58
CA ALA A 65 -12.79 22.12 17.01
C ALA A 65 -11.44 22.25 17.73
N GLU A 66 -11.49 22.39 19.06
CA GLU A 66 -10.29 22.42 19.90
C GLU A 66 -9.46 21.12 19.69
N ASN A 67 -8.14 21.27 19.54
CA ASN A 67 -7.19 20.18 19.24
C ASN A 67 -7.36 19.48 17.88
N GLN A 68 -8.06 20.12 16.93
CA GLN A 68 -8.08 19.68 15.53
C GLN A 68 -7.19 20.56 14.65
N HIS A 69 -6.60 19.94 13.63
CA HIS A 69 -5.76 20.58 12.63
C HIS A 69 -6.39 20.42 11.24
N TYR A 70 -6.17 21.37 10.35
CA TYR A 70 -6.67 21.27 9.00
C TYR A 70 -5.72 20.45 8.12
N ASN A 71 -6.29 19.51 7.38
CA ASN A 71 -5.59 18.77 6.35
C ASN A 71 -6.56 18.41 5.22
N PRO A 72 -6.36 18.91 3.98
CA PRO A 72 -7.28 18.70 2.88
C PRO A 72 -7.38 17.24 2.42
N TYR A 73 -6.37 16.42 2.70
CA TYR A 73 -6.37 15.00 2.34
C TYR A 73 -7.11 14.14 3.37
N PHE A 74 -7.29 14.62 4.60
CA PHE A 74 -8.04 13.89 5.61
C PHE A 74 -9.55 13.99 5.34
N PRO A 75 -10.31 12.87 5.41
CA PRO A 75 -11.76 12.92 5.22
C PRO A 75 -12.43 13.89 6.21
N GLY A 76 -13.11 14.90 5.69
CA GLY A 76 -13.74 15.97 6.49
C GLY A 76 -12.83 17.16 6.82
N GLY A 77 -11.58 17.15 6.40
CA GLY A 77 -10.66 18.29 6.50
C GLY A 77 -10.07 18.56 7.90
N ALA A 78 -10.67 18.02 8.96
CA ALA A 78 -10.24 18.21 10.34
C ALA A 78 -9.67 16.91 10.93
N ILE A 79 -8.39 16.92 11.31
CA ILE A 79 -7.68 15.77 11.88
C ILE A 79 -7.23 16.07 13.31
N GLY A 80 -7.35 15.09 14.23
CA GLY A 80 -6.87 15.20 15.61
C GLY A 80 -5.36 14.94 15.79
N MET A 81 -4.61 14.87 14.68
CA MET A 81 -3.16 14.64 14.68
C MET A 81 -2.47 15.96 14.34
N ALA A 82 -1.59 16.43 15.22
CA ALA A 82 -0.72 17.55 14.93
C ALA A 82 0.27 17.21 13.80
N GLN A 83 0.77 18.21 13.10
CA GLN A 83 1.82 17.99 12.11
C GLN A 83 3.04 17.35 12.80
N ALA A 84 3.40 16.15 12.37
CA ALA A 84 4.45 15.37 13.01
C ALA A 84 5.82 15.53 12.33
N LEU A 85 5.85 15.97 11.07
CA LEU A 85 7.07 16.09 10.27
C LEU A 85 7.36 17.55 9.93
N TYR A 86 8.60 17.93 10.16
CA TYR A 86 9.18 19.23 9.87
C TYR A 86 10.56 19.04 9.25
N ASP A 87 11.08 20.06 8.58
CA ASP A 87 12.46 20.04 8.10
C ASP A 87 13.44 19.91 9.28
N GLU A 88 14.45 19.07 9.10
CA GLU A 88 15.54 18.81 10.05
C GLU A 88 15.10 18.23 11.40
N ILE A 89 13.97 17.51 11.44
CA ILE A 89 13.46 16.88 12.67
C ILE A 89 14.38 15.77 13.22
N ILE A 90 15.12 15.09 12.34
CA ILE A 90 16.04 13.99 12.67
C ILE A 90 17.35 14.16 11.90
N GLU A 91 18.42 13.56 12.40
CA GLU A 91 19.69 13.43 11.66
C GLU A 91 19.81 12.01 11.11
N TYR A 92 19.92 11.88 9.79
CA TYR A 92 20.14 10.59 9.15
C TYR A 92 21.58 10.10 9.34
N SER A 93 21.76 8.81 9.63
CA SER A 93 23.09 8.21 9.83
C SER A 93 23.96 8.17 8.57
N ASP A 94 23.35 8.31 7.39
CA ASP A 94 24.03 8.31 6.09
C ASP A 94 24.30 9.73 5.54
N GLY A 95 23.91 10.77 6.29
CA GLY A 95 24.08 12.17 5.89
C GLY A 95 23.02 12.69 4.90
N THR A 96 21.93 11.95 4.67
CA THR A 96 20.81 12.43 3.86
C THR A 96 20.21 13.70 4.49
N PRO A 97 19.91 14.77 3.72
CA PRO A 97 19.21 15.93 4.25
C PRO A 97 17.79 15.57 4.68
N ALA A 98 17.48 15.79 5.96
CA ALA A 98 16.19 15.44 6.56
C ALA A 98 15.10 16.47 6.28
N THR A 99 14.78 16.71 5.01
CA THR A 99 13.62 17.53 4.64
C THR A 99 12.32 16.81 5.00
N GLN A 100 11.23 17.55 5.19
CA GLN A 100 9.91 17.01 5.53
C GLN A 100 9.46 15.95 4.51
N SER A 101 9.63 16.22 3.23
CA SER A 101 9.23 15.32 2.15
C SER A 101 10.10 14.06 2.10
N GLN A 102 11.39 14.17 2.39
CA GLN A 102 12.30 13.04 2.50
C GLN A 102 11.90 12.13 3.68
N CYS A 103 11.69 12.72 4.86
CA CYS A 103 11.22 12.00 6.04
C CYS A 103 9.88 11.29 5.78
N ALA A 104 8.92 11.98 5.15
CA ALA A 104 7.62 11.40 4.81
C ALA A 104 7.79 10.19 3.87
N LYS A 105 8.59 10.33 2.82
CA LYS A 105 8.87 9.24 1.86
C LYS A 105 9.48 8.02 2.54
N ASP A 106 10.45 8.22 3.42
CA ASP A 106 11.17 7.13 4.07
C ASP A 106 10.28 6.38 5.08
N VAL A 107 9.52 7.12 5.89
CA VAL A 107 8.54 6.53 6.82
C VAL A 107 7.49 5.72 6.06
N ILE A 108 6.99 6.20 4.93
CA ILE A 108 5.97 5.49 4.15
C ILE A 108 6.53 4.25 3.49
N THR A 109 7.76 4.31 2.99
CA THR A 109 8.45 3.13 2.45
C THR A 109 8.59 2.06 3.53
N PHE A 110 8.94 2.46 4.76
CA PHE A 110 8.97 1.56 5.91
C PHE A 110 7.59 0.99 6.26
N LEU A 111 6.54 1.82 6.28
CA LEU A 111 5.16 1.36 6.54
C LEU A 111 4.63 0.43 5.44
N LYS A 112 5.05 0.63 4.19
CA LYS A 112 4.73 -0.27 3.09
C LYS A 112 5.36 -1.64 3.29
N TRP A 113 6.63 -1.67 3.69
CA TRP A 113 7.31 -2.90 4.05
C TRP A 113 6.65 -3.60 5.25
N CYS A 114 6.23 -2.85 6.28
CA CYS A 114 5.51 -3.42 7.43
C CYS A 114 4.20 -4.11 7.02
N ALA A 115 3.45 -3.51 6.09
CA ALA A 115 2.19 -4.07 5.61
C ALA A 115 2.37 -5.22 4.61
N GLU A 116 3.43 -5.18 3.79
CA GLU A 116 3.73 -6.16 2.73
C GLU A 116 5.19 -6.64 2.79
N PRO A 117 5.59 -7.40 3.83
CA PRO A 117 6.96 -7.89 3.95
C PRO A 117 7.34 -8.86 2.81
N GLU A 118 6.35 -9.49 2.16
CA GLU A 118 6.56 -10.42 1.05
C GLU A 118 6.65 -9.73 -0.32
N HIS A 119 6.49 -8.41 -0.40
CA HIS A 119 6.40 -7.62 -1.64
C HIS A 119 7.46 -7.98 -2.69
N ASP A 120 8.73 -8.04 -2.28
CA ASP A 120 9.85 -8.29 -3.20
C ASP A 120 9.86 -9.74 -3.69
N THR A 121 9.63 -10.68 -2.78
CA THR A 121 9.56 -12.11 -3.12
C THR A 121 8.37 -12.39 -4.02
N ARG A 122 7.21 -11.79 -3.76
CA ARG A 122 5.99 -11.90 -4.55
C ARG A 122 6.20 -11.39 -5.98
N LYS A 123 6.83 -10.23 -6.15
CA LYS A 123 7.17 -9.68 -7.48
C LYS A 123 8.17 -10.57 -8.22
N LEU A 124 9.19 -11.08 -7.52
CA LEU A 124 10.16 -12.01 -8.11
C LEU A 124 9.48 -13.29 -8.62
N PHE A 125 8.61 -13.92 -7.82
CA PHE A 125 7.87 -15.10 -8.23
C PHE A 125 6.90 -14.80 -9.36
N ALA A 126 6.22 -13.65 -9.33
CA ALA A 126 5.32 -13.24 -10.41
C ALA A 126 6.06 -13.10 -11.74
N MET A 127 7.23 -12.46 -11.76
CA MET A 127 8.06 -12.35 -12.97
C MET A 127 8.44 -13.73 -13.52
N LYS A 128 8.92 -14.64 -12.66
CA LYS A 128 9.27 -16.01 -13.05
C LYS A 128 8.04 -16.76 -13.61
N ALA A 129 6.90 -16.64 -12.95
CA ALA A 129 5.66 -17.28 -13.37
C ALA A 129 5.19 -16.76 -14.74
N PHE A 130 5.18 -15.44 -14.95
CA PHE A 130 4.78 -14.85 -16.24
C PHE A 130 5.70 -15.26 -17.38
N THR A 131 7.01 -15.38 -17.14
CA THR A 131 7.95 -15.87 -18.17
C THR A 131 7.63 -17.32 -18.56
N VAL A 132 7.47 -18.22 -17.58
CA VAL A 132 7.18 -19.64 -17.85
C VAL A 132 5.81 -19.80 -18.52
N LEU A 133 4.79 -19.12 -18.00
CA LEU A 133 3.44 -19.16 -18.57
C LEU A 133 3.40 -18.53 -19.96
N GLY A 134 4.20 -17.49 -20.24
CA GLY A 134 4.30 -16.88 -21.57
C GLY A 134 4.82 -17.88 -22.60
N VAL A 135 5.92 -18.58 -22.30
CA VAL A 135 6.47 -19.62 -23.18
C VAL A 135 5.48 -20.77 -23.35
N LEU A 136 4.87 -21.24 -22.27
CA LEU A 136 3.88 -22.31 -22.32
C LEU A 136 2.68 -21.93 -23.18
N ASN A 137 2.17 -20.69 -23.07
CA ASN A 137 1.07 -20.20 -23.89
C ASN A 137 1.42 -20.20 -25.38
N LEU A 138 2.65 -19.83 -25.76
CA LEU A 138 3.09 -19.91 -27.16
C LEU A 138 3.11 -21.34 -27.68
N VAL A 139 3.60 -22.29 -26.88
CA VAL A 139 3.61 -23.72 -27.24
C VAL A 139 2.19 -24.26 -27.37
N VAL A 140 1.33 -24.00 -26.39
CA VAL A 140 -0.08 -24.43 -26.42
C VAL A 140 -0.81 -23.82 -27.61
N TRP A 141 -0.59 -22.53 -27.89
CA TRP A 141 -1.17 -21.85 -29.04
C TRP A 141 -0.72 -22.47 -30.37
N TYR A 142 0.56 -22.78 -30.50
CA TYR A 142 1.10 -23.47 -31.68
C TYR A 142 0.47 -24.85 -31.85
N LEU A 143 0.44 -25.67 -30.79
CA LEU A 143 -0.15 -27.00 -30.82
C LEU A 143 -1.64 -26.94 -31.19
N HIS A 144 -2.38 -26.00 -30.59
CA HIS A 144 -3.78 -25.77 -30.94
C HIS A 144 -3.95 -25.43 -32.42
N ARG A 145 -3.13 -24.54 -32.99
CA ARG A 145 -3.15 -24.22 -34.43
C ARG A 145 -2.79 -25.42 -35.29
N HIS A 146 -1.83 -26.22 -34.87
CA HIS A 146 -1.38 -27.42 -35.57
C HIS A 146 -2.50 -28.47 -35.65
N TYR A 147 -3.09 -28.87 -34.51
CA TYR A 147 -4.17 -29.87 -34.48
C TYR A 147 -5.43 -29.40 -35.23
N TRP A 148 -5.81 -28.14 -35.08
CA TRP A 148 -6.98 -27.60 -35.78
C TRP A 148 -6.76 -27.32 -37.26
N SER A 149 -5.52 -27.37 -37.76
CA SER A 149 -5.21 -27.10 -39.16
C SER A 149 -5.97 -28.04 -40.11
N VAL A 150 -6.11 -29.32 -39.74
CA VAL A 150 -6.82 -30.33 -40.53
C VAL A 150 -8.29 -29.96 -40.70
N LEU A 151 -8.97 -29.60 -39.60
CA LEU A 151 -10.39 -29.22 -39.64
C LEU A 151 -10.61 -27.86 -40.30
N LYS A 152 -9.68 -26.91 -40.11
CA LYS A 152 -9.81 -25.55 -40.66
C LYS A 152 -9.51 -25.46 -42.15
N ASN A 153 -8.64 -26.33 -42.68
CA ASN A 153 -8.25 -26.32 -44.10
C ASN A 153 -8.99 -27.38 -44.94
N ARG A 154 -9.90 -28.18 -44.35
CA ARG A 154 -10.66 -29.19 -45.11
C ARG A 154 -11.57 -28.51 -46.13
N LYS A 155 -11.59 -29.05 -47.36
CA LYS A 155 -12.56 -28.66 -48.40
C LYS A 155 -13.68 -29.69 -48.42
N ILE A 156 -14.92 -29.26 -48.21
CA ILE A 156 -16.09 -30.13 -48.22
C ILE A 156 -16.89 -29.83 -49.48
N LEU A 157 -17.13 -30.86 -50.29
CA LEU A 157 -18.08 -30.80 -51.38
C LEU A 157 -19.43 -31.32 -50.86
N GLN A 158 -20.45 -30.48 -50.86
CA GLN A 158 -21.81 -30.90 -50.53
C GLN A 158 -22.54 -31.23 -51.83
N SER A 159 -22.70 -32.52 -52.14
CA SER A 159 -23.52 -32.95 -53.27
C SER A 159 -25.00 -32.93 -52.90
N PRO A 160 -25.89 -32.35 -53.72
CA PRO A 160 -27.32 -32.48 -53.51
C PRO A 160 -27.72 -33.96 -53.71
N LEU A 161 -28.45 -34.52 -52.75
CA LEU A 161 -29.08 -35.82 -52.90
C LEU A 161 -30.11 -35.73 -54.03
N PHE A 162 -29.89 -36.44 -55.14
CA PHE A 162 -30.90 -36.61 -56.17
C PHE A 162 -32.10 -37.35 -55.56
N LYS A 163 -33.19 -36.63 -55.30
CA LYS A 163 -34.50 -37.22 -55.03
C LYS A 163 -34.99 -37.85 -56.34
N LYS A 164 -35.11 -39.18 -56.35
CA LYS A 164 -35.84 -39.93 -57.40
C LYS A 164 -37.33 -39.67 -57.28
#